data_AF-A0A947BU48-F1
#
_entry.id   AF-A0A947BU48-F1
#
_cell.length_a   1.000
_cell.length_b   1.000
_cell.length_c   1.000
_cell.angle_alpha   90.00
_cell.angle_beta   90.00
_cell.angle_gamma   90.00
#
_symmetry.space_group_name_H-M   'P 1'
#
loop_
_entity.id
_entity.type
_entity.pdbx_description
1 polymer ?
#
loop_
_entity_poly.entity_id
_entity_poly.type
_entity_poly.pdbx_seq_one_letter_code
_entity_poly.pdbx_strand_id
1 'polypeptide(L)'
;LSGEVAATYQIGYAPAGWDNLLKEIGKNDTQIKQLIETGMVTKNENKQYDRFRDRIMFPIRDRRGRVIGFGGRILGDEKPKYLNSPETPVFHKGRELYGLYEARQAQKQVDRLLVVEGYMDVVAVAQFGINYAVATLGTATTDQHLELIFRTTQHVVFCFDGDRAGKAAAWKALETALPHMRDGKQASFLFLPDGEDPDTLIRKEGQAAFEERINNALPLSEYLFEKIAEQVDMRSLDGKARFAELVKPHLERLPEGIFKDMMMQKRDKTIGIHQQGQTSPREHFSRPNKQSKTGLNTIPPVRRAIALMLHFPAECTDTTIAENFYNSDHPGLPLFCQIHDFINQHPETSLGSILEHWRDTPESQHLHKISQLELDILPEDVSSQLEGVIRQVQKLLADHEWQQLLQNKSPGQLTEGEKKRLQELQSLRNIKSDN
;
A
#
# COMPACT_ATOMS: atom_id res chain seq x y z
N LEU A 1 29.97 -2.82 17.31
CA LEU A 1 29.69 -3.87 16.31
C LEU A 1 30.34 -5.14 16.79
N SER A 2 29.60 -6.23 16.81
CA SER A 2 30.09 -7.57 17.12
C SER A 2 30.91 -8.12 15.95
N GLY A 3 31.77 -9.10 16.24
CA GLY A 3 32.56 -9.78 15.21
C GLY A 3 31.70 -10.53 14.19
N GLU A 4 30.53 -11.04 14.60
CA GLU A 4 29.59 -11.73 13.73
C GLU A 4 28.98 -10.80 12.67
N VAL A 5 28.53 -9.61 13.09
CA VAL A 5 28.00 -8.60 12.17
C VAL A 5 29.12 -8.12 11.23
N ALA A 6 30.31 -7.86 11.77
CA ALA A 6 31.46 -7.48 10.95
C ALA A 6 31.81 -8.55 9.90
N ALA A 7 31.76 -9.84 10.27
CA ALA A 7 31.99 -10.96 9.34
C ALA A 7 30.89 -11.06 8.29
N THR A 8 29.61 -10.91 8.69
CA THR A 8 28.46 -10.95 7.79
C THR A 8 28.58 -9.91 6.68
N TYR A 9 28.95 -8.68 7.03
CA TYR A 9 29.14 -7.57 6.09
C TYR A 9 30.56 -7.46 5.51
N GLN A 10 31.45 -8.41 5.82
CA GLN A 10 32.86 -8.43 5.39
C GLN A 10 33.61 -7.11 5.66
N ILE A 11 33.36 -6.50 6.81
CA ILE A 11 33.99 -5.23 7.17
C ILE A 11 35.50 -5.42 7.29
N GLY A 12 36.26 -4.55 6.61
CA GLY A 12 37.71 -4.57 6.59
C GLY A 12 38.33 -3.25 7.03
N TYR A 13 39.64 -3.12 6.85
CA TYR A 13 40.39 -1.90 7.13
C TYR A 13 41.43 -1.65 6.03
N ALA A 14 41.43 -0.44 5.48
CA ALA A 14 42.48 0.05 4.60
C ALA A 14 43.52 0.77 5.47
N PRO A 15 44.76 0.26 5.58
CA PRO A 15 45.78 0.87 6.43
C PRO A 15 46.14 2.29 6.00
N ALA A 16 46.71 3.06 6.92
CA ALA A 16 47.38 4.31 6.59
C ALA A 16 48.54 4.07 5.62
N GLY A 17 48.82 5.06 4.76
CA GLY A 17 49.82 4.96 3.70
C GLY A 17 49.23 5.24 2.32
N TRP A 18 50.10 5.58 1.35
CA TRP A 18 49.67 6.07 0.03
C TRP A 18 49.60 4.98 -1.04
N ASP A 19 50.20 3.81 -0.82
CA ASP A 19 50.45 2.83 -1.87
C ASP A 19 50.45 1.38 -1.37
N ASN A 20 49.72 1.09 -0.29
CA ASN A 20 49.60 -0.26 0.28
C ASN A 20 49.00 -1.23 -0.75
N LEU A 21 47.81 -0.90 -1.28
CA LEU A 21 47.10 -1.70 -2.28
C LEU A 21 47.84 -1.68 -3.62
N LEU A 22 48.34 -0.51 -4.03
CA LEU A 22 49.11 -0.37 -5.25
C LEU A 22 50.36 -1.25 -5.25
N LYS A 23 51.13 -1.28 -4.15
CA LYS A 23 52.30 -2.16 -4.02
C LYS A 23 51.91 -3.63 -3.99
N GLU A 24 50.81 -3.98 -3.34
CA GLU A 24 50.41 -5.38 -3.18
C GLU A 24 49.83 -5.98 -4.46
N ILE A 25 48.96 -5.26 -5.18
CA ILE A 25 48.24 -5.80 -6.34
C ILE A 25 48.78 -5.27 -7.67
N GLY A 26 49.26 -4.02 -7.72
CA GLY A 26 49.72 -3.35 -8.94
C GLY A 26 51.10 -3.79 -9.41
N LYS A 27 51.32 -5.08 -9.66
CA LYS A 27 52.63 -5.64 -10.05
C LYS A 27 52.98 -5.40 -11.53
N ASN A 28 52.00 -5.02 -12.36
CA ASN A 28 52.21 -4.69 -13.77
C ASN A 28 51.19 -3.64 -14.25
N ASP A 29 51.44 -3.08 -15.44
CA ASP A 29 50.62 -2.02 -16.03
C ASP A 29 49.15 -2.41 -16.22
N THR A 30 48.87 -3.68 -16.53
CA THR A 30 47.49 -4.18 -16.66
C THR A 30 46.75 -4.13 -15.33
N GLN A 31 47.36 -4.61 -14.26
CA GLN A 31 46.77 -4.59 -12.92
C GLN A 31 46.59 -3.15 -12.40
N ILE A 32 47.58 -2.28 -12.63
CA ILE A 32 47.48 -0.86 -12.28
C ILE A 32 46.32 -0.20 -13.03
N LYS A 33 46.19 -0.48 -14.34
CA LYS A 33 45.07 0.03 -15.14
C LYS A 33 43.72 -0.45 -14.61
N GLN A 34 43.60 -1.72 -14.23
CA GLN A 34 42.38 -2.27 -13.62
C GLN A 34 42.06 -1.64 -12.26
N LEU A 35 43.07 -1.38 -11.41
CA LEU A 35 42.89 -0.68 -10.14
C LEU A 35 42.39 0.75 -10.34
N ILE A 36 42.84 1.43 -11.40
CA ILE A 36 42.34 2.76 -11.76
C ILE A 36 40.90 2.66 -12.30
N GLU A 37 40.62 1.73 -13.20
CA GLU A 37 39.27 1.53 -13.80
C GLU A 37 38.21 1.15 -12.77
N THR A 38 38.59 0.37 -11.75
CA THR A 38 37.73 0.01 -10.61
C THR A 38 37.71 1.07 -9.50
N GLY A 39 38.44 2.17 -9.70
CA GLY A 39 38.49 3.30 -8.76
C GLY A 39 39.15 2.98 -7.43
N MET A 40 39.98 1.93 -7.35
CA MET A 40 40.77 1.59 -6.16
C MET A 40 42.05 2.43 -6.04
N VAL A 41 42.58 2.89 -7.18
CA VAL A 41 43.74 3.79 -7.28
C VAL A 41 43.32 5.08 -7.96
N THR A 42 43.76 6.21 -7.39
CA THR A 42 43.62 7.53 -8.00
C THR A 42 44.90 7.86 -8.77
N LYS A 43 44.76 8.36 -10.00
CA LYS A 43 45.87 8.90 -10.79
C LYS A 43 45.73 10.43 -10.87
N ASN A 44 46.74 11.15 -10.39
CA ASN A 44 46.84 12.61 -10.52
C ASN A 44 48.20 12.99 -11.09
N GLU A 45 48.22 13.64 -12.25
CA GLU A 45 49.44 13.96 -13.01
C GLU A 45 50.37 12.73 -13.13
N ASN A 46 51.52 12.77 -12.45
CA ASN A 46 52.55 11.72 -12.43
C ASN A 46 52.50 10.85 -11.15
N LYS A 47 51.49 11.00 -10.29
CA LYS A 47 51.34 10.24 -9.05
C LYS A 47 50.15 9.29 -9.10
N GLN A 48 50.37 8.08 -8.63
CA GLN A 48 49.34 7.06 -8.40
C GLN A 48 49.33 6.73 -6.92
N TYR A 49 48.14 6.66 -6.33
CA TYR A 49 48.00 6.36 -4.91
C TYR A 49 46.66 5.68 -4.63
N ASP A 50 46.63 4.90 -3.55
CA ASP A 50 45.45 4.20 -3.08
C ASP A 50 44.33 5.21 -2.79
N ARG A 51 43.12 4.95 -3.28
CA ARG A 51 41.96 5.81 -3.02
C ARG A 51 41.56 5.79 -1.56
N PHE A 52 41.52 4.60 -0.97
CA PHE A 52 41.14 4.37 0.42
C PHE A 52 42.39 4.20 1.27
N ARG A 53 42.52 5.04 2.30
CA ARG A 53 43.68 5.12 3.18
C ARG A 53 43.17 5.44 4.57
N ASP A 54 43.64 4.71 5.57
CA ASP A 54 43.22 4.85 6.97
C ASP A 54 41.68 4.87 7.17
N ARG A 55 41.00 3.84 6.63
CA ARG A 55 39.53 3.76 6.61
C ARG A 55 39.03 2.38 6.99
N ILE A 56 37.95 2.33 7.78
CA ILE A 56 37.09 1.16 7.88
C ILE A 56 36.41 0.97 6.52
N MET A 57 36.50 -0.25 5.98
CA MET A 57 36.05 -0.60 4.65
C MET A 57 34.75 -1.40 4.69
N PHE A 58 33.79 -0.98 3.88
CA PHE A 58 32.47 -1.59 3.73
C PHE A 58 32.33 -2.10 2.29
N PRO A 59 32.58 -3.39 2.01
CA PRO A 59 32.43 -3.95 0.67
C PRO A 59 30.97 -3.85 0.20
N ILE A 60 30.78 -3.40 -1.04
CA ILE A 60 29.47 -3.35 -1.70
C ILE A 60 29.36 -4.57 -2.60
N ARG A 61 28.35 -5.40 -2.35
CA ARG A 61 28.13 -6.66 -3.05
C ARG A 61 26.96 -6.59 -4.01
N ASP A 62 27.14 -7.18 -5.19
CA ASP A 62 26.06 -7.35 -6.15
C ASP A 62 25.09 -8.48 -5.72
N ARG A 63 24.04 -8.70 -6.52
CA ARG A 63 23.05 -9.76 -6.26
C ARG A 63 23.62 -11.18 -6.18
N ARG A 64 24.83 -11.43 -6.69
CA ARG A 64 25.53 -12.72 -6.67
C ARG A 64 26.56 -12.80 -5.53
N GLY A 65 26.67 -11.76 -4.70
CA GLY A 65 27.65 -11.68 -3.62
C GLY A 65 29.05 -11.27 -4.05
N ARG A 66 29.24 -10.82 -5.30
CA ARG A 66 30.54 -10.35 -5.79
C ARG A 66 30.78 -8.93 -5.30
N VAL A 67 31.97 -8.66 -4.78
CA VAL A 67 32.37 -7.30 -4.39
C VAL A 67 32.59 -6.46 -5.66
N ILE A 68 31.84 -5.37 -5.78
CA ILE A 68 31.84 -4.48 -6.96
C ILE A 68 32.32 -3.07 -6.63
N GLY A 69 32.36 -2.70 -5.35
CA GLY A 69 32.84 -1.41 -4.89
C GLY A 69 33.02 -1.39 -3.38
N PHE A 70 33.41 -0.24 -2.85
CA PHE A 70 33.60 -0.05 -1.41
C PHE A 70 33.06 1.29 -0.93
N GLY A 71 32.48 1.29 0.27
CA GLY A 71 32.38 2.45 1.15
C GLY A 71 33.57 2.48 2.12
N GLY A 72 33.98 3.67 2.55
CA GLY A 72 35.12 3.86 3.44
C GLY A 72 34.88 4.98 4.44
N ARG A 73 34.94 4.66 5.74
CA ARG A 73 34.80 5.62 6.84
C ARG A 73 36.15 5.86 7.51
N ILE A 74 36.55 7.12 7.67
CA ILE A 74 37.77 7.47 8.42
C ILE A 74 37.66 7.14 9.91
N LEU A 75 38.80 6.94 10.55
CA LEU A 75 38.93 6.87 12.02
C LEU A 75 39.27 8.24 12.65
N GLY A 76 40.03 9.08 11.94
CA GLY A 76 40.45 10.42 12.39
C GLY A 76 39.55 11.57 11.90
N ASP A 77 40.10 12.78 11.92
CA ASP A 77 39.40 14.04 11.59
C ASP A 77 39.55 14.50 10.13
N GLU A 78 40.15 13.68 9.27
CA GLU A 78 40.32 14.01 7.85
C GLU A 78 38.96 14.17 7.13
N LYS A 79 38.94 14.74 5.92
CA LYS A 79 37.71 14.84 5.11
C LYS A 79 37.89 14.20 3.74
N PRO A 80 36.85 13.55 3.19
CA PRO A 80 35.50 13.39 3.73
C PRO A 80 35.37 12.24 4.74
N LYS A 81 34.42 12.36 5.69
CA LYS A 81 34.09 11.32 6.69
C LYS A 81 33.76 9.98 6.05
N TYR A 82 32.97 10.02 4.99
CA TYR A 82 32.57 8.88 4.18
C TYR A 82 33.07 9.07 2.74
N LEU A 83 33.62 8.00 2.16
CA LEU A 83 34.09 7.96 0.78
C LEU A 83 33.55 6.70 0.12
N ASN A 84 32.93 6.85 -1.05
CA ASN A 84 32.52 5.72 -1.87
C ASN A 84 33.46 5.56 -3.06
N SER A 85 33.55 4.35 -3.59
CA SER A 85 34.05 4.10 -4.94
C SER A 85 33.36 5.03 -5.94
N PRO A 86 34.07 5.49 -6.99
CA PRO A 86 33.43 6.19 -8.11
C PRO A 86 32.52 5.23 -8.88
N GLU A 87 31.79 5.75 -9.88
CA GLU A 87 31.15 4.90 -10.89
C GLU A 87 32.22 4.09 -11.64
N THR A 88 31.96 2.81 -11.88
CA THR A 88 32.88 1.91 -12.60
C THR A 88 32.09 1.00 -13.55
N PRO A 89 32.75 0.25 -14.46
CA PRO A 89 32.07 -0.71 -15.32
C PRO A 89 31.28 -1.81 -14.57
N VAL A 90 31.59 -2.04 -13.28
CA VAL A 90 30.94 -3.06 -12.45
C VAL A 90 30.09 -2.48 -11.32
N PHE A 91 30.14 -1.17 -11.09
CA PHE A 91 29.46 -0.53 -9.97
C PHE A 91 28.78 0.77 -10.40
N HIS A 92 27.45 0.76 -10.28
CA HIS A 92 26.59 1.90 -10.55
C HIS A 92 25.77 2.26 -9.32
N LYS A 93 26.05 3.41 -8.69
CA LYS A 93 25.39 3.82 -7.43
C LYS A 93 23.89 3.91 -7.57
N GLY A 94 23.42 4.36 -8.72
CA GLY A 94 21.99 4.48 -9.03
C GLY A 94 21.29 3.15 -9.29
N ARG A 95 21.98 2.00 -9.24
CA ARG A 95 21.39 0.67 -9.51
C ARG A 95 21.63 -0.33 -8.39
N GLU A 96 22.53 -0.02 -7.47
CA GLU A 96 22.93 -0.90 -6.38
C GLU A 96 22.46 -0.35 -5.03
N LEU A 97 22.14 -1.26 -4.12
CA LEU A 97 21.75 -0.96 -2.73
C LEU A 97 22.68 -1.74 -1.80
N TYR A 98 23.38 -1.04 -0.91
CA TYR A 98 24.17 -1.69 0.13
C TYR A 98 23.26 -2.48 1.07
N GLY A 99 23.69 -3.66 1.52
CA GLY A 99 22.90 -4.50 2.43
C GLY A 99 21.89 -5.42 1.74
N LEU A 100 21.61 -5.24 0.45
CA LEU A 100 20.57 -6.02 -0.22
C LEU A 100 20.94 -7.50 -0.40
N TYR A 101 22.21 -7.78 -0.67
CA TYR A 101 22.69 -9.16 -0.74
C TYR A 101 22.51 -9.84 0.62
N GLU A 102 22.92 -9.17 1.68
CA GLU A 102 22.86 -9.61 3.06
C GLU A 102 21.42 -9.86 3.51
N ALA A 103 20.51 -8.93 3.22
CA ALA A 103 19.08 -9.08 3.52
C ALA A 103 18.47 -10.32 2.86
N ARG A 104 18.82 -10.60 1.60
CA ARG A 104 18.36 -11.79 0.87
C ARG A 104 18.99 -13.09 1.36
N GLN A 105 20.18 -13.02 1.94
CA GLN A 105 20.82 -14.19 2.57
C GLN A 105 20.21 -14.47 3.95
N ALA A 106 19.84 -13.43 4.69
CA ALA A 106 19.23 -13.56 6.01
C ALA A 106 17.79 -14.09 5.95
N GLN A 107 17.04 -13.76 4.88
CA GLN A 107 15.64 -14.11 4.75
C GLN A 107 15.34 -14.70 3.36
N LYS A 108 14.74 -15.91 3.31
CA LYS A 108 14.31 -16.53 2.05
C LYS A 108 13.26 -15.68 1.31
N GLN A 109 12.36 -15.08 2.07
CA GLN A 109 11.35 -14.14 1.61
C GLN A 109 11.46 -12.88 2.44
N VAL A 110 11.71 -11.75 1.78
CA VAL A 110 11.87 -10.45 2.43
C VAL A 110 10.51 -9.74 2.42
N ASP A 111 9.83 -9.73 3.57
CA ASP A 111 8.48 -9.17 3.67
C ASP A 111 8.45 -7.66 3.49
N ARG A 112 9.52 -6.97 3.90
CA ARG A 112 9.74 -5.55 3.68
C ARG A 112 11.23 -5.20 3.61
N LEU A 113 11.55 -4.10 2.95
CA LEU A 113 12.89 -3.49 3.01
C LEU A 113 12.82 -2.13 3.72
N LEU A 114 13.78 -1.87 4.60
CA LEU A 114 14.01 -0.57 5.23
C LEU A 114 15.12 0.15 4.48
N VAL A 115 14.80 1.25 3.78
CA VAL A 115 15.80 2.05 3.06
C VAL A 115 16.29 3.17 3.97
N VAL A 116 17.57 3.15 4.31
CA VAL A 116 18.28 4.18 5.11
C VAL A 116 19.33 4.91 4.25
N GLU A 117 19.97 5.95 4.78
CA GLU A 117 20.89 6.79 4.00
C GLU A 117 22.30 6.20 3.83
N GLY A 118 22.81 5.52 4.86
CA GLY A 118 24.21 5.08 4.91
C GLY A 118 24.42 3.60 5.20
N TYR A 119 25.58 3.08 4.78
CA TYR A 119 26.01 1.73 5.14
C TYR A 119 26.21 1.55 6.65
N MET A 120 26.57 2.62 7.37
CA MET A 120 26.66 2.58 8.83
C MET A 120 25.31 2.28 9.48
N ASP A 121 24.24 2.91 8.97
CA ASP A 121 22.88 2.72 9.48
C ASP A 121 22.42 1.28 9.26
N VAL A 122 22.68 0.72 8.07
CA VAL A 122 22.37 -0.68 7.76
C VAL A 122 23.06 -1.63 8.74
N VAL A 123 24.37 -1.47 8.94
CA VAL A 123 25.14 -2.35 9.82
C VAL A 123 24.75 -2.14 11.29
N ALA A 124 24.41 -0.90 11.67
CA ALA A 124 23.95 -0.56 13.00
C ALA A 124 22.63 -1.24 13.32
N VAL A 125 21.61 -1.15 12.46
CA VAL A 125 20.33 -1.80 12.75
C VAL A 125 20.41 -3.33 12.65
N ALA A 126 21.27 -3.86 11.77
CA ALA A 126 21.57 -5.30 11.72
C ALA A 126 22.20 -5.83 13.02
N GLN A 127 23.01 -5.01 13.72
CA GLN A 127 23.54 -5.35 15.04
C GLN A 127 22.44 -5.58 16.10
N PHE A 128 21.25 -5.02 15.88
CA PHE A 128 20.07 -5.21 16.72
C PHE A 128 19.05 -6.15 16.07
N GLY A 129 19.45 -6.97 15.08
CA GLY A 129 18.59 -7.99 14.49
C GLY A 129 17.68 -7.51 13.35
N ILE A 130 17.76 -6.23 12.96
CA ILE A 130 17.03 -5.71 11.79
C ILE A 130 17.85 -6.01 10.53
N ASN A 131 17.65 -7.20 9.98
CA ASN A 131 18.45 -7.74 8.88
C ASN A 131 17.88 -7.46 7.48
N TYR A 132 16.90 -6.57 7.36
CA TYR A 132 16.24 -6.20 6.10
C TYR A 132 16.47 -4.73 5.71
N ALA A 133 17.46 -4.09 6.33
CA ALA A 133 17.85 -2.73 6.00
C ALA A 133 18.80 -2.68 4.78
N VAL A 134 18.63 -1.66 3.95
CA VAL A 134 19.45 -1.38 2.78
C VAL A 134 19.72 0.12 2.67
N ALA A 135 20.81 0.51 2.00
CA ALA A 135 21.14 1.93 1.83
C ALA A 135 21.43 2.31 0.38
N THR A 136 21.06 3.54 0.02
CA THR A 136 21.58 4.18 -1.18
C THR A 136 23.04 4.60 -0.96
N LEU A 137 23.80 4.78 -2.04
CA LEU A 137 25.26 4.93 -1.98
C LEU A 137 25.73 6.36 -2.25
N GLY A 138 25.20 7.31 -1.47
CA GLY A 138 25.45 8.74 -1.65
C GLY A 138 24.73 9.32 -2.86
N THR A 139 23.51 8.83 -3.12
CA THR A 139 22.60 9.31 -4.16
C THR A 139 21.17 9.27 -3.63
N ALA A 140 20.31 10.12 -4.17
CA ALA A 140 18.87 9.95 -4.00
C ALA A 140 18.42 8.60 -4.58
N THR A 141 17.31 8.08 -4.06
CA THR A 141 16.61 6.92 -4.60
C THR A 141 16.29 7.12 -6.08
N THR A 142 16.58 6.11 -6.89
CA THR A 142 16.35 6.12 -8.35
C THR A 142 15.23 5.15 -8.75
N ASP A 143 14.77 5.25 -10.01
CA ASP A 143 13.84 4.26 -10.58
C ASP A 143 14.42 2.85 -10.54
N GLN A 144 15.71 2.69 -10.82
CA GLN A 144 16.35 1.36 -10.81
C GLN A 144 16.46 0.80 -9.39
N HIS A 145 16.60 1.64 -8.36
CA HIS A 145 16.50 1.20 -6.96
C HIS A 145 15.11 0.67 -6.65
N LEU A 146 14.05 1.35 -7.08
CA LEU A 146 12.69 0.90 -6.84
C LEU A 146 12.34 -0.38 -7.59
N GLU A 147 12.77 -0.54 -8.83
CA GLU A 147 12.62 -1.79 -9.56
C GLU A 147 13.32 -2.96 -8.85
N LEU A 148 14.49 -2.69 -8.26
CA LEU A 148 15.26 -3.66 -7.48
C LEU A 148 14.54 -4.02 -6.17
N ILE A 149 14.06 -3.01 -5.44
CA ILE A 149 13.31 -3.15 -4.19
C ILE A 149 12.03 -3.94 -4.44
N PHE A 150 11.21 -3.53 -5.40
CA PHE A 150 9.92 -4.17 -5.67
C PHE A 150 10.02 -5.52 -6.37
N ARG A 151 11.21 -5.91 -6.87
CA ARG A 151 11.49 -7.29 -7.27
C ARG A 151 11.83 -8.19 -6.08
N THR A 152 12.28 -7.59 -4.98
CA THR A 152 12.70 -8.30 -3.77
C THR A 152 11.55 -8.42 -2.77
N THR A 153 10.73 -7.37 -2.65
CA THR A 153 9.64 -7.28 -1.69
C THR A 153 8.42 -6.55 -2.27
N GLN A 154 7.28 -6.65 -1.60
CA GLN A 154 6.08 -5.88 -1.92
C GLN A 154 6.00 -4.57 -1.12
N HIS A 155 6.77 -4.43 -0.04
CA HIS A 155 6.69 -3.30 0.88
C HIS A 155 8.06 -2.66 1.13
N VAL A 156 8.14 -1.34 0.94
CA VAL A 156 9.31 -0.54 1.26
C VAL A 156 8.98 0.50 2.32
N VAL A 157 9.86 0.65 3.31
CA VAL A 157 9.82 1.75 4.27
C VAL A 157 11.06 2.60 4.06
N PHE A 158 10.89 3.85 3.67
CA PHE A 158 11.98 4.82 3.60
C PHE A 158 12.16 5.47 4.97
N CYS A 159 13.36 5.38 5.53
CA CYS A 159 13.72 5.99 6.78
C CYS A 159 14.65 7.18 6.50
N PHE A 160 14.21 8.35 6.94
CA PHE A 160 14.95 9.61 6.79
C PHE A 160 15.19 10.25 8.14
N ASP A 161 16.32 10.93 8.25
CA ASP A 161 16.66 11.76 9.39
C ASP A 161 15.59 12.87 9.55
N GLY A 162 15.34 13.31 10.78
CA GLY A 162 14.28 14.29 11.09
C GLY A 162 14.51 15.69 10.49
N ASP A 163 15.71 15.95 10.00
CA ASP A 163 16.15 17.26 9.56
C ASP A 163 15.52 17.72 8.22
N ARG A 164 15.85 18.96 7.82
CA ARG A 164 15.33 19.55 6.58
C ARG A 164 15.81 18.81 5.32
N ALA A 165 17.02 18.26 5.35
CA ALA A 165 17.58 17.53 4.22
C ALA A 165 16.86 16.18 4.05
N GLY A 166 16.61 15.45 5.14
CA GLY A 166 15.84 14.22 5.16
C GLY A 166 14.42 14.41 4.62
N LYS A 167 13.73 15.50 5.00
CA LYS A 167 12.39 15.83 4.44
C LYS A 167 12.42 16.09 2.93
N ALA A 168 13.43 16.78 2.43
CA ALA A 168 13.59 17.00 0.99
C ALA A 168 13.89 15.70 0.23
N ALA A 169 14.73 14.83 0.81
CA ALA A 169 15.02 13.50 0.27
C ALA A 169 13.78 12.61 0.24
N ALA A 170 12.94 12.67 1.28
CA ALA A 170 11.68 11.95 1.36
C ALA A 170 10.69 12.34 0.26
N TRP A 171 10.55 13.64 -0.03
CA TRP A 171 9.70 14.09 -1.13
C TRP A 171 10.21 13.56 -2.49
N LYS A 172 11.52 13.62 -2.71
CA LYS A 172 12.12 13.09 -3.94
C LYS A 172 11.91 11.57 -4.07
N ALA A 173 12.08 10.83 -2.98
CA ALA A 173 11.82 9.38 -2.95
C ALA A 173 10.33 9.07 -3.22
N LEU A 174 9.41 9.86 -2.68
CA LEU A 174 7.98 9.76 -3.00
C LEU A 174 7.73 9.95 -4.48
N GLU A 175 8.26 11.02 -5.08
CA GLU A 175 8.07 11.30 -6.49
C GLU A 175 8.59 10.17 -7.36
N THR A 176 9.78 9.67 -7.05
CA THR A 176 10.38 8.51 -7.74
C THR A 176 9.55 7.24 -7.50
N ALA A 177 8.88 7.08 -6.36
CA ALA A 177 8.04 5.93 -6.05
C ALA A 177 6.73 5.85 -6.85
N LEU A 178 6.09 6.98 -7.15
CA LEU A 178 4.75 7.02 -7.76
C LEU A 178 4.60 6.09 -9.00
N PRO A 179 5.50 6.12 -10.00
CA PRO A 179 5.38 5.26 -11.19
C PRO A 179 5.50 3.75 -10.92
N HIS A 180 6.01 3.37 -9.75
CA HIS A 180 6.23 1.98 -9.35
C HIS A 180 5.13 1.44 -8.43
N MET A 181 4.18 2.29 -8.02
CA MET A 181 3.06 1.93 -7.14
C MET A 181 1.94 1.19 -7.89
N ARG A 182 2.25 -0.01 -8.37
CA ARG A 182 1.26 -0.96 -8.93
C ARG A 182 0.47 -1.64 -7.80
N ASP A 183 -0.64 -2.26 -8.16
CA ASP A 183 -1.45 -3.01 -7.20
C ASP A 183 -0.60 -4.06 -6.45
N GLY A 184 -0.79 -4.11 -5.13
CA GLY A 184 0.00 -4.96 -4.21
C GLY A 184 1.32 -4.35 -3.72
N LYS A 185 1.80 -3.24 -4.29
CA LYS A 185 3.00 -2.53 -3.80
C LYS A 185 2.65 -1.54 -2.70
N GLN A 186 3.50 -1.46 -1.68
CA GLN A 186 3.37 -0.55 -0.55
C GLN A 186 4.66 0.24 -0.35
N ALA A 187 4.51 1.54 -0.07
CA ALA A 187 5.59 2.44 0.28
C ALA A 187 5.16 3.30 1.47
N SER A 188 6.04 3.42 2.46
CA SER A 188 5.82 4.18 3.69
C SER A 188 7.06 4.98 4.07
N PHE A 189 6.89 6.02 4.88
CA PHE A 189 7.92 6.99 5.24
C PHE A 189 8.04 7.08 6.76
N LEU A 190 9.21 6.70 7.28
CA LEU A 190 9.58 6.83 8.67
C LEU A 190 10.48 8.06 8.82
N PHE A 191 9.97 9.08 9.52
CA PHE A 191 10.74 10.26 9.89
C PHE A 191 11.27 10.10 11.32
N LEU A 192 12.58 10.17 11.48
CA LEU A 192 13.19 10.11 12.81
C LEU A 192 13.06 11.44 13.55
N PRO A 193 13.19 11.47 14.89
CA PRO A 193 13.29 12.71 15.64
C PRO A 193 14.48 13.57 15.17
N ASP A 194 14.39 14.89 15.36
CA ASP A 194 15.46 15.82 14.98
C ASP A 194 16.78 15.45 15.68
N GLY A 195 17.85 15.31 14.89
CA GLY A 195 19.19 14.97 15.39
C GLY A 195 19.43 13.48 15.66
N GLU A 196 18.47 12.61 15.31
CA GLU A 196 18.64 11.17 15.35
C GLU A 196 18.84 10.59 13.95
N ASP A 197 19.71 9.58 13.86
CA ASP A 197 19.85 8.68 12.72
C ASP A 197 19.45 7.24 13.15
N PRO A 198 19.34 6.27 12.23
CA PRO A 198 19.00 4.89 12.61
C PRO A 198 19.97 4.25 13.60
N ASP A 199 21.27 4.60 13.56
CA ASP A 199 22.31 4.09 14.47
C ASP A 199 22.11 4.61 15.89
N THR A 200 21.93 5.92 16.07
CA THR A 200 21.74 6.55 17.38
C THR A 200 20.41 6.15 17.99
N LEU A 201 19.33 6.09 17.20
CA LEU A 201 18.00 5.84 17.72
C LEU A 201 17.82 4.39 18.17
N ILE A 202 18.26 3.41 17.37
CA ILE A 202 18.10 2.00 17.75
C ILE A 202 18.94 1.63 18.99
N ARG A 203 20.07 2.30 19.20
CA ARG A 203 20.87 2.12 20.43
C ARG A 203 20.18 2.66 21.67
N LYS A 204 19.39 3.73 21.52
CA LYS A 204 18.66 4.36 22.62
C LYS A 204 17.42 3.57 22.99
N GLU A 205 16.66 3.12 22.01
CA GLU A 205 15.32 2.55 22.22
C GLU A 205 15.26 1.02 22.09
N GLY A 206 16.27 0.42 21.45
CA GLY A 206 16.33 -1.01 21.18
C GLY A 206 15.48 -1.45 19.98
N GLN A 207 15.60 -2.72 19.64
CA GLN A 207 14.98 -3.31 18.46
C GLN A 207 13.44 -3.17 18.46
N ALA A 208 12.78 -3.54 19.56
CA ALA A 208 11.31 -3.62 19.62
C ALA A 208 10.64 -2.26 19.38
N ALA A 209 11.15 -1.20 20.02
CA ALA A 209 10.63 0.15 19.84
C ALA A 209 10.92 0.70 18.44
N PHE A 210 12.11 0.43 17.90
CA PHE A 210 12.44 0.83 16.53
C PHE A 210 11.55 0.11 15.50
N GLU A 211 11.27 -1.18 15.71
CA GLU A 211 10.32 -1.97 14.92
C GLU A 211 8.89 -1.40 14.96
N GLU A 212 8.43 -0.99 16.15
CA GLU A 212 7.14 -0.31 16.30
C GLU A 212 7.07 0.99 15.49
N ARG A 213 8.15 1.78 15.47
CA ARG A 213 8.24 2.97 14.61
C ARG A 213 8.14 2.63 13.13
N ILE A 214 8.83 1.57 12.68
CA ILE A 214 8.76 1.10 11.29
C ILE A 214 7.33 0.66 10.95
N ASN A 215 6.64 -0.05 11.85
CA ASN A 215 5.26 -0.51 11.65
C ASN A 215 4.26 0.65 11.55
N ASN A 216 4.54 1.75 12.23
CA ASN A 216 3.73 2.98 12.23
C ASN A 216 4.23 4.02 11.22
N ALA A 217 5.10 3.64 10.27
CA ALA A 217 5.59 4.55 9.24
C ALA A 217 4.44 5.12 8.39
N LEU A 218 4.54 6.41 8.04
CA LEU A 218 3.50 7.15 7.36
C LEU A 218 3.29 6.62 5.93
N PRO A 219 2.10 6.12 5.57
CA PRO A 219 1.86 5.60 4.22
C PRO A 219 2.08 6.67 3.14
N LEU A 220 2.57 6.28 1.96
CA LEU A 220 2.77 7.20 0.82
C LEU A 220 1.54 8.05 0.52
N SER A 221 0.34 7.45 0.62
CA SER A 221 -0.92 8.15 0.37
C SER A 221 -1.24 9.24 1.38
N GLU A 222 -0.76 9.14 2.61
CA GLU A 222 -0.96 10.15 3.65
C GLU A 222 0.11 11.22 3.52
N TYR A 223 1.38 10.79 3.39
CA TYR A 223 2.50 11.70 3.20
C TYR A 223 2.32 12.64 2.00
N LEU A 224 1.90 12.12 0.84
CA LEU A 224 1.62 12.94 -0.36
C LEU A 224 0.60 14.04 -0.07
N PHE A 225 -0.51 13.67 0.57
CA PHE A 225 -1.65 14.55 0.77
C PHE A 225 -1.37 15.59 1.84
N GLU A 226 -0.79 15.18 2.97
CA GLU A 226 -0.41 16.08 4.06
C GLU A 226 0.58 17.15 3.56
N LYS A 227 1.61 16.76 2.81
CA LYS A 227 2.62 17.70 2.31
C LYS A 227 2.10 18.71 1.30
N ILE A 228 1.12 18.34 0.49
CA ILE A 228 0.48 19.29 -0.43
C ILE A 228 -0.54 20.17 0.31
N ALA A 229 -1.25 19.62 1.27
CA ALA A 229 -2.20 20.38 2.09
C ALA A 229 -1.50 21.47 2.93
N GLU A 230 -0.28 21.23 3.40
CA GLU A 230 0.56 22.23 4.11
C GLU A 230 0.86 23.49 3.25
N GLN A 231 0.72 23.41 1.93
CA GLN A 231 1.06 24.50 1.00
C GLN A 231 -0.13 25.44 0.70
N VAL A 232 -1.32 25.12 1.18
CA VAL A 232 -2.56 25.84 0.85
C VAL A 232 -3.46 26.01 2.06
N ASP A 233 -4.36 26.99 2.02
CA ASP A 233 -5.41 27.10 3.04
C ASP A 233 -6.60 26.19 2.73
N MET A 234 -6.60 25.00 3.31
CA MET A 234 -7.67 24.00 3.18
C MET A 234 -9.04 24.43 3.73
N ARG A 235 -9.14 25.59 4.42
CA ARG A 235 -10.41 26.16 4.89
C ARG A 235 -11.14 26.94 3.80
N SER A 236 -10.41 27.44 2.80
CA SER A 236 -10.95 28.23 1.69
C SER A 236 -11.30 27.37 0.48
N LEU A 237 -12.28 27.80 -0.32
CA LEU A 237 -12.61 27.14 -1.59
C LEU A 237 -11.44 27.23 -2.59
N ASP A 238 -10.79 28.40 -2.68
CA ASP A 238 -9.63 28.62 -3.54
C ASP A 238 -8.45 27.73 -3.15
N GLY A 239 -8.19 27.57 -1.86
CA GLY A 239 -7.14 26.68 -1.36
C GLY A 239 -7.43 25.21 -1.64
N LYS A 240 -8.69 24.77 -1.51
CA LYS A 240 -9.12 23.41 -1.92
C LYS A 240 -8.98 23.18 -3.42
N ALA A 241 -9.35 24.15 -4.25
CA ALA A 241 -9.13 24.09 -5.70
C ALA A 241 -7.63 24.00 -6.03
N ARG A 242 -6.81 24.83 -5.39
CA ARG A 242 -5.35 24.79 -5.54
C ARG A 242 -4.75 23.47 -5.09
N PHE A 243 -5.22 22.89 -3.98
CA PHE A 243 -4.83 21.55 -3.53
C PHE A 243 -5.09 20.49 -4.62
N ALA A 244 -6.30 20.48 -5.19
CA ALA A 244 -6.65 19.52 -6.23
C ALA A 244 -5.72 19.62 -7.45
N GLU A 245 -5.40 20.85 -7.88
CA GLU A 245 -4.47 21.09 -8.99
C GLU A 245 -3.03 20.68 -8.66
N LEU A 246 -2.57 20.90 -7.42
CA LEU A 246 -1.22 20.49 -6.99
C LEU A 246 -1.09 18.97 -6.86
N VAL A 247 -2.13 18.27 -6.39
CA VAL A 247 -2.12 16.80 -6.26
C VAL A 247 -2.18 16.09 -7.61
N LYS A 248 -2.94 16.64 -8.56
CA LYS A 248 -3.21 16.04 -9.87
C LYS A 248 -1.96 15.50 -10.60
N PRO A 249 -0.88 16.27 -10.83
CA PRO A 249 0.30 15.77 -11.56
C PRO A 249 0.99 14.60 -10.85
N HIS A 250 0.85 14.47 -9.52
CA HIS A 250 1.38 13.31 -8.79
C HIS A 250 0.52 12.06 -9.00
N LEU A 251 -0.81 12.21 -9.02
CA LEU A 251 -1.72 11.09 -9.28
C LEU A 251 -1.63 10.58 -10.72
N GLU A 252 -1.36 11.46 -11.68
CA GLU A 252 -1.16 11.10 -13.09
C GLU A 252 0.07 10.21 -13.30
N ARG A 253 1.07 10.29 -12.40
CA ARG A 253 2.26 9.42 -12.43
C ARG A 253 1.99 8.01 -11.89
N LEU A 254 0.87 7.78 -11.20
CA LEU A 254 0.51 6.44 -10.74
C LEU A 254 0.11 5.56 -11.94
N PRO A 255 0.52 4.28 -11.96
CA PRO A 255 -0.02 3.29 -12.88
C PRO A 255 -1.54 3.18 -12.78
N GLU A 256 -2.21 2.80 -13.88
CA GLU A 256 -3.62 2.44 -13.83
C GLU A 256 -3.83 1.24 -12.90
N GLY A 257 -4.88 1.29 -12.08
CA GLY A 257 -5.18 0.26 -11.07
C GLY A 257 -5.98 0.81 -9.89
N ILE A 258 -6.37 -0.09 -8.99
CA ILE A 258 -7.24 0.22 -7.85
C ILE A 258 -6.61 1.30 -6.96
N PHE A 259 -5.29 1.26 -6.78
CA PHE A 259 -4.59 2.25 -5.97
C PHE A 259 -4.75 3.68 -6.52
N LYS A 260 -4.67 3.87 -7.84
CA LYS A 260 -4.86 5.19 -8.47
C LYS A 260 -6.28 5.70 -8.29
N ASP A 261 -7.29 4.86 -8.54
CA ASP A 261 -8.70 5.20 -8.33
C ASP A 261 -8.98 5.59 -6.88
N MET A 262 -8.40 4.84 -5.94
CA MET A 262 -8.47 5.14 -4.52
C MET A 262 -7.82 6.51 -4.20
N MET A 263 -6.65 6.80 -4.77
CA MET A 263 -6.00 8.09 -4.55
C MET A 263 -6.80 9.26 -5.13
N MET A 264 -7.41 9.11 -6.31
CA MET A 264 -8.31 10.10 -6.89
C MET A 264 -9.55 10.32 -6.02
N GLN A 265 -10.20 9.26 -5.54
CA GLN A 265 -11.35 9.41 -4.64
C GLN A 265 -10.93 10.02 -3.29
N LYS A 266 -9.71 9.77 -2.80
CA LYS A 266 -9.17 10.43 -1.59
C LYS A 266 -9.01 11.94 -1.83
N ARG A 267 -8.52 12.37 -3.00
CA ARG A 267 -8.49 13.79 -3.42
C ARG A 267 -9.88 14.41 -3.36
N ASP A 268 -10.87 13.80 -3.99
CA ASP A 268 -12.23 14.35 -4.07
C ASP A 268 -12.88 14.50 -2.68
N LYS A 269 -12.70 13.49 -1.82
CA LYS A 269 -13.13 13.55 -0.41
C LYS A 269 -12.42 14.66 0.37
N THR A 270 -11.12 14.85 0.14
CA THR A 270 -10.30 15.86 0.86
C THR A 270 -10.74 17.28 0.55
N ILE A 271 -11.14 17.57 -0.70
CA ILE A 271 -11.67 18.88 -1.11
C ILE A 271 -13.17 19.07 -0.81
N GLY A 272 -13.86 18.02 -0.38
CA GLY A 272 -15.29 18.07 -0.07
C GLY A 272 -16.19 18.14 -1.31
N ILE A 273 -15.69 17.71 -2.47
CA ILE A 273 -16.56 17.46 -3.63
C ILE A 273 -17.30 16.15 -3.36
N HIS A 274 -18.53 16.26 -2.86
CA HIS A 274 -19.51 15.19 -3.06
C HIS A 274 -19.83 15.17 -4.55
N GLN A 275 -19.66 14.03 -5.21
CA GLN A 275 -20.08 13.85 -6.60
C GLN A 275 -21.60 14.03 -6.69
N GLN A 276 -22.06 15.27 -6.90
CA GLN A 276 -23.39 15.60 -7.36
C GLN A 276 -23.30 15.86 -8.87
N GLY A 277 -23.91 14.97 -9.65
CA GLY A 277 -24.31 15.23 -11.03
C GLY A 277 -23.18 15.31 -12.07
N GLN A 278 -22.60 14.18 -12.44
CA GLN A 278 -22.15 13.97 -13.82
C GLN A 278 -22.79 12.69 -14.36
N THR A 279 -23.62 12.86 -15.38
CA THR A 279 -24.23 11.80 -16.18
C THR A 279 -23.12 11.01 -16.90
N SER A 280 -22.94 9.76 -16.45
CA SER A 280 -22.43 8.51 -17.05
C SER A 280 -21.55 8.55 -18.32
N PRO A 281 -20.66 7.55 -18.57
CA PRO A 281 -20.69 6.19 -18.01
C PRO A 281 -19.32 5.64 -17.60
N ARG A 282 -19.16 5.25 -16.33
CA ARG A 282 -18.18 4.24 -15.90
C ARG A 282 -18.43 3.86 -14.45
N GLU A 283 -18.90 2.62 -14.29
CA GLU A 283 -18.31 1.61 -13.43
C GLU A 283 -17.50 2.15 -12.25
N HIS A 284 -18.17 2.39 -11.11
CA HIS A 284 -17.48 2.60 -9.85
C HIS A 284 -18.09 1.74 -8.74
N PHE A 285 -17.34 0.65 -8.50
CA PHE A 285 -17.18 0.04 -7.20
C PHE A 285 -17.00 1.10 -6.11
N SER A 286 -17.80 0.97 -5.05
CA SER A 286 -17.70 1.77 -3.83
C SER A 286 -16.95 0.98 -2.76
N ARG A 287 -15.99 1.64 -2.12
CA ARG A 287 -15.06 1.17 -1.07
C ARG A 287 -15.76 0.66 0.23
N PRO A 288 -15.13 -0.24 1.01
CA PRO A 288 -15.57 -0.56 2.37
C PRO A 288 -14.92 0.33 3.44
N ASN A 289 -15.71 0.54 4.51
CA ASN A 289 -15.34 1.10 5.81
C ASN A 289 -14.94 -0.05 6.75
N LYS A 290 -13.91 0.13 7.59
CA LYS A 290 -13.44 -0.91 8.54
C LYS A 290 -14.40 -1.05 9.72
N GLN A 291 -15.30 -2.02 9.62
CA GLN A 291 -15.63 -2.95 10.71
C GLN A 291 -15.25 -4.33 10.17
N SER A 292 -14.68 -5.22 10.97
CA SER A 292 -14.28 -6.56 10.53
C SER A 292 -15.48 -7.31 9.91
N LYS A 293 -15.64 -7.28 8.58
CA LYS A 293 -16.79 -7.88 7.92
C LYS A 293 -16.35 -8.39 6.55
N THR A 294 -16.18 -9.71 6.47
CA THR A 294 -16.37 -10.60 5.31
C THR A 294 -16.76 -9.90 4.00
N GLY A 295 -16.15 -10.30 2.88
CA GLY A 295 -16.36 -9.75 1.52
C GLY A 295 -17.82 -9.69 1.01
N LEU A 296 -18.77 -10.19 1.80
CA LEU A 296 -20.21 -10.02 1.61
C LEU A 296 -20.67 -8.56 1.62
N ASN A 297 -20.15 -7.70 2.51
CA ASN A 297 -20.71 -6.35 2.70
C ASN A 297 -20.39 -5.34 1.58
N THR A 298 -19.49 -5.68 0.67
CA THR A 298 -19.21 -4.92 -0.57
C THR A 298 -20.17 -5.26 -1.72
N ILE A 299 -20.99 -6.30 -1.56
CA ILE A 299 -21.98 -6.76 -2.54
C ILE A 299 -23.31 -6.04 -2.27
N PRO A 300 -24.04 -5.57 -3.30
CA PRO A 300 -25.36 -4.95 -3.13
C PRO A 300 -26.30 -5.84 -2.27
N PRO A 301 -27.11 -5.27 -1.36
CA PRO A 301 -27.89 -6.05 -0.38
C PRO A 301 -28.76 -7.15 -1.01
N VAL A 302 -29.47 -6.86 -2.10
CA VAL A 302 -30.30 -7.86 -2.80
C VAL A 302 -29.46 -9.04 -3.32
N ARG A 303 -28.29 -8.76 -3.91
CA ARG A 303 -27.39 -9.78 -4.44
C ARG A 303 -26.72 -10.58 -3.32
N ARG A 304 -26.48 -9.96 -2.16
CA ARG A 304 -25.99 -10.62 -0.97
C ARG A 304 -27.03 -11.58 -0.38
N ALA A 305 -28.30 -11.18 -0.36
CA ALA A 305 -29.40 -12.04 0.07
C ALA A 305 -29.54 -13.26 -0.86
N ILE A 306 -29.44 -13.06 -2.18
CA ILE A 306 -29.41 -14.16 -3.15
C ILE A 306 -28.20 -15.07 -2.92
N ALA A 307 -27.01 -14.53 -2.67
CA ALA A 307 -25.82 -15.34 -2.39
C ALA A 307 -26.01 -16.22 -1.14
N LEU A 308 -26.54 -15.67 -0.05
CA LEU A 308 -26.83 -16.45 1.17
C LEU A 308 -27.79 -17.62 0.86
N MET A 309 -28.88 -17.36 0.13
CA MET A 309 -29.85 -18.41 -0.26
C MET A 309 -29.27 -19.47 -1.19
N LEU A 310 -28.33 -19.10 -2.07
CA LEU A 310 -27.69 -20.05 -2.98
C LEU A 310 -26.71 -20.98 -2.26
N HIS A 311 -25.89 -20.44 -1.34
CA HIS A 311 -24.85 -21.20 -0.66
C HIS A 311 -25.36 -21.94 0.59
N PHE A 312 -26.42 -21.43 1.21
CA PHE A 312 -27.01 -21.94 2.46
C PHE A 312 -28.54 -22.01 2.39
N PRO A 313 -29.12 -22.78 1.45
CA PRO A 313 -30.58 -22.82 1.24
C PRO A 313 -31.36 -23.35 2.44
N ALA A 314 -30.82 -24.35 3.17
CA ALA A 314 -31.49 -24.94 4.33
C ALA A 314 -31.59 -23.96 5.51
N GLU A 315 -30.62 -23.06 5.64
CA GLU A 315 -30.52 -22.06 6.71
C GLU A 315 -31.38 -20.82 6.42
N CYS A 316 -31.91 -20.71 5.20
CA CYS A 316 -32.78 -19.64 4.75
C CYS A 316 -34.28 -20.00 4.81
N THR A 317 -34.63 -21.26 5.08
CA THR A 317 -36.03 -21.67 5.28
C THR A 317 -36.64 -20.88 6.45
N ASP A 318 -37.95 -20.62 6.40
CA ASP A 318 -38.70 -19.88 7.44
C ASP A 318 -38.36 -18.37 7.57
N THR A 319 -37.54 -17.82 6.67
CA THR A 319 -37.28 -16.37 6.64
C THR A 319 -38.54 -15.61 6.20
N THR A 320 -39.01 -14.64 6.99
CA THR A 320 -40.20 -13.83 6.65
C THR A 320 -39.83 -12.67 5.70
N ILE A 321 -40.43 -12.64 4.51
CA ILE A 321 -40.31 -11.54 3.54
C ILE A 321 -41.58 -10.68 3.57
N ALA A 322 -41.41 -9.36 3.54
CA ALA A 322 -42.52 -8.41 3.51
C ALA A 322 -43.17 -8.31 2.11
N GLU A 323 -44.49 -8.09 2.05
CA GLU A 323 -45.26 -8.03 0.79
C GLU A 323 -44.73 -6.98 -0.20
N ASN A 324 -44.14 -5.90 0.29
CA ASN A 324 -43.57 -4.85 -0.56
C ASN A 324 -42.36 -5.31 -1.38
N PHE A 325 -41.75 -6.45 -1.07
CA PHE A 325 -40.67 -7.04 -1.88
C PHE A 325 -41.23 -7.66 -3.16
N TYR A 326 -42.35 -8.36 -3.06
CA TYR A 326 -43.02 -9.01 -4.18
C TYR A 326 -43.61 -7.99 -5.17
N ASN A 327 -43.98 -6.82 -4.67
CA ASN A 327 -44.55 -5.73 -5.47
C ASN A 327 -43.49 -4.72 -5.97
N SER A 328 -42.20 -5.01 -5.80
CA SER A 328 -41.12 -4.08 -6.15
C SER A 328 -40.48 -4.42 -7.50
N ASP A 329 -40.39 -3.42 -8.37
CA ASP A 329 -39.59 -3.49 -9.61
C ASP A 329 -38.08 -3.26 -9.38
N HIS A 330 -37.62 -3.22 -8.13
CA HIS A 330 -36.21 -3.00 -7.84
C HIS A 330 -35.36 -4.15 -8.42
N PRO A 331 -34.27 -3.84 -9.15
CA PRO A 331 -33.43 -4.86 -9.78
C PRO A 331 -33.02 -5.98 -8.82
N GLY A 332 -33.29 -7.22 -9.21
CA GLY A 332 -32.94 -8.44 -8.47
C GLY A 332 -33.94 -8.87 -7.40
N LEU A 333 -34.91 -8.03 -6.98
CA LEU A 333 -35.91 -8.44 -5.99
C LEU A 333 -36.90 -9.50 -6.50
N PRO A 334 -37.40 -9.43 -7.75
CA PRO A 334 -38.24 -10.50 -8.27
C PRO A 334 -37.54 -11.86 -8.22
N LEU A 335 -36.25 -11.90 -8.59
CA LEU A 335 -35.44 -13.12 -8.54
C LEU A 335 -35.19 -13.60 -7.10
N PHE A 336 -34.92 -12.68 -6.18
CA PHE A 336 -34.79 -12.98 -4.75
C PHE A 336 -36.05 -13.67 -4.20
N CYS A 337 -37.23 -13.10 -4.46
CA CYS A 337 -38.50 -13.68 -4.03
C CYS A 337 -38.76 -15.05 -4.67
N GLN A 338 -38.49 -15.21 -5.97
CA GLN A 338 -38.64 -16.50 -6.65
C GLN A 338 -37.74 -17.60 -6.06
N ILE A 339 -36.49 -17.27 -5.70
CA ILE A 339 -35.56 -18.23 -5.08
C ILE A 339 -36.02 -18.57 -3.66
N HIS A 340 -36.48 -17.59 -2.89
CA HIS A 340 -37.03 -17.82 -1.56
C HIS A 340 -38.27 -18.73 -1.60
N ASP A 341 -39.21 -18.47 -2.51
CA ASP A 341 -40.40 -19.30 -2.69
C ASP A 341 -40.01 -20.74 -3.07
N PHE A 342 -39.00 -20.91 -3.94
CA PHE A 342 -38.49 -22.21 -4.34
C PHE A 342 -37.84 -22.99 -3.20
N ILE A 343 -37.02 -22.32 -2.38
CA ILE A 343 -36.39 -22.91 -1.18
C ILE A 343 -37.47 -23.37 -0.19
N ASN A 344 -38.51 -22.58 0.04
CA ASN A 344 -39.60 -22.95 0.95
C ASN A 344 -40.48 -24.09 0.39
N GLN A 345 -40.63 -24.20 -0.93
CA GLN A 345 -41.33 -25.32 -1.56
C GLN A 345 -40.49 -26.61 -1.58
N HIS A 346 -39.16 -26.48 -1.53
CA HIS A 346 -38.22 -27.59 -1.60
C HIS A 346 -37.10 -27.44 -0.55
N PRO A 347 -37.36 -27.71 0.75
CA PRO A 347 -36.39 -27.47 1.82
C PRO A 347 -35.06 -28.23 1.70
N GLU A 348 -35.06 -29.38 1.01
CA GLU A 348 -33.87 -30.22 0.76
C GLU A 348 -33.06 -29.78 -0.48
N THR A 349 -33.29 -28.55 -0.94
CA THR A 349 -32.65 -28.00 -2.14
C THR A 349 -31.16 -27.76 -1.91
N SER A 350 -30.34 -28.11 -2.90
CA SER A 350 -28.92 -27.77 -2.93
C SER A 350 -28.63 -26.62 -3.91
N LEU A 351 -27.47 -25.98 -3.82
CA LEU A 351 -26.99 -25.00 -4.80
C LEU A 351 -27.14 -25.51 -6.25
N GLY A 352 -26.78 -26.77 -6.49
CA GLY A 352 -26.88 -27.38 -7.82
C GLY A 352 -28.33 -27.50 -8.30
N SER A 353 -29.26 -27.83 -7.41
CA SER A 353 -30.70 -27.91 -7.72
C SER A 353 -31.29 -26.54 -8.07
N ILE A 354 -30.84 -25.47 -7.40
CA ILE A 354 -31.23 -24.09 -7.74
C ILE A 354 -30.66 -23.73 -9.12
N LEU A 355 -29.37 -23.92 -9.35
CA LEU A 355 -28.78 -23.59 -10.66
C LEU A 355 -29.41 -24.39 -11.82
N GLU A 356 -29.85 -25.63 -11.57
CA GLU A 356 -30.57 -26.43 -12.55
C GLU A 356 -31.94 -25.84 -12.90
N HIS A 357 -32.70 -25.42 -11.89
CA HIS A 357 -34.04 -24.89 -12.07
C HIS A 357 -34.05 -23.61 -12.94
N TRP A 358 -33.04 -22.76 -12.81
CA TRP A 358 -32.89 -21.52 -13.60
C TRP A 358 -31.97 -21.65 -14.82
N ARG A 359 -31.56 -22.86 -15.22
CA ARG A 359 -30.57 -23.05 -16.30
C ARG A 359 -30.97 -22.38 -17.62
N ASP A 360 -32.24 -22.49 -17.99
CA ASP A 360 -32.78 -22.01 -19.28
C ASP A 360 -33.45 -20.63 -19.19
N THR A 361 -33.23 -19.89 -18.10
CA THR A 361 -33.78 -18.54 -17.91
C THR A 361 -32.72 -17.46 -18.19
N PRO A 362 -33.13 -16.21 -18.48
CA PRO A 362 -32.20 -15.08 -18.64
C PRO A 362 -31.27 -14.85 -17.43
N GLU A 363 -31.70 -15.28 -16.24
CA GLU A 363 -31.01 -15.10 -14.97
C GLU A 363 -29.90 -16.15 -14.74
N SER A 364 -29.86 -17.23 -15.52
CA SER A 364 -28.89 -18.33 -15.43
C SER A 364 -27.44 -17.85 -15.30
N GLN A 365 -26.99 -16.97 -16.20
CA GLN A 365 -25.63 -16.43 -16.19
C GLN A 365 -25.34 -15.57 -14.94
N HIS A 366 -26.37 -14.92 -14.40
CA HIS A 366 -26.24 -14.10 -13.20
C HIS A 366 -26.11 -14.98 -11.96
N LEU A 367 -26.94 -16.02 -11.84
CA LEU A 367 -26.88 -16.97 -10.73
C LEU A 367 -25.57 -17.75 -10.70
N HIS A 368 -25.05 -18.17 -11.86
CA HIS A 368 -23.72 -18.78 -11.95
C HIS A 368 -22.62 -17.84 -11.42
N LYS A 369 -22.66 -16.55 -11.75
CA LYS A 369 -21.70 -15.57 -11.22
C LYS A 369 -21.83 -15.35 -9.71
N ILE A 370 -23.04 -15.43 -9.16
CA ILE A 370 -23.28 -15.31 -7.72
C ILE A 370 -22.79 -16.58 -6.99
N SER A 371 -23.02 -17.77 -7.56
CA SER A 371 -22.59 -19.04 -6.97
C SER A 371 -21.08 -19.24 -6.84
N GLN A 372 -20.29 -18.42 -7.55
CA GLN A 372 -18.82 -18.42 -7.49
C GLN A 372 -18.27 -17.55 -6.35
N LEU A 373 -19.12 -16.88 -5.58
CA LEU A 373 -18.69 -16.04 -4.48
C LEU A 373 -18.27 -16.91 -3.29
N GLU A 374 -17.08 -16.66 -2.75
CA GLU A 374 -16.65 -17.28 -1.49
C GLU A 374 -17.27 -16.52 -0.31
N LEU A 375 -18.16 -17.18 0.44
CA LEU A 375 -18.80 -16.65 1.63
C LEU A 375 -18.09 -17.22 2.87
N ASP A 376 -17.30 -16.39 3.55
CA ASP A 376 -16.66 -16.74 4.83
C ASP A 376 -17.65 -16.55 5.98
N ILE A 377 -18.66 -17.43 6.08
CA ILE A 377 -19.75 -17.37 7.05
C ILE A 377 -20.00 -18.78 7.60
N LEU A 378 -20.14 -18.88 8.93
CA LEU A 378 -20.55 -20.10 9.58
C LEU A 378 -22.06 -20.34 9.40
N PRO A 379 -22.52 -21.57 9.14
CA PRO A 379 -23.95 -21.86 8.92
C PRO A 379 -24.87 -21.29 10.00
N GLU A 380 -24.45 -21.33 11.27
CA GLU A 380 -25.19 -20.78 12.41
C GLU A 380 -25.42 -19.26 12.35
N ASP A 381 -24.58 -18.52 11.63
CA ASP A 381 -24.69 -17.06 11.50
C ASP A 381 -25.57 -16.65 10.31
N VAL A 382 -25.89 -17.56 9.38
CA VAL A 382 -26.55 -17.27 8.11
C VAL A 382 -27.91 -16.59 8.30
N SER A 383 -28.77 -17.13 9.16
CA SER A 383 -30.13 -16.58 9.36
C SER A 383 -30.07 -15.16 9.91
N SER A 384 -29.18 -14.88 10.87
CA SER A 384 -28.98 -13.54 11.43
C SER A 384 -28.47 -12.54 10.38
N GLN A 385 -27.57 -12.99 9.50
CA GLN A 385 -27.04 -12.19 8.40
C GLN A 385 -28.13 -11.88 7.37
N LEU A 386 -28.92 -12.89 6.98
CA LEU A 386 -30.01 -12.75 6.02
C LEU A 386 -31.06 -11.76 6.50
N GLU A 387 -31.48 -11.84 7.76
CA GLU A 387 -32.38 -10.87 8.37
C GLU A 387 -31.80 -9.45 8.33
N GLY A 388 -30.52 -9.31 8.65
CA GLY A 388 -29.80 -8.04 8.55
C GLY A 388 -29.81 -7.48 7.13
N VAL A 389 -29.64 -8.34 6.12
CA VAL A 389 -29.73 -7.95 4.70
C VAL A 389 -31.15 -7.53 4.33
N ILE A 390 -32.18 -8.27 4.76
CA ILE A 390 -33.58 -7.96 4.48
C ILE A 390 -33.96 -6.59 5.06
N ARG A 391 -33.53 -6.28 6.29
CA ARG A 391 -33.73 -4.94 6.90
C ARG A 391 -33.08 -3.83 6.06
N GLN A 392 -31.89 -4.07 5.51
CA GLN A 392 -31.23 -3.10 4.63
C GLN A 392 -32.00 -2.90 3.31
N VAL A 393 -32.53 -3.96 2.73
CA VAL A 393 -33.36 -3.89 1.52
C VAL A 393 -34.69 -3.17 1.81
N GLN A 394 -35.34 -3.44 2.93
CA GLN A 394 -36.57 -2.73 3.36
C GLN A 394 -36.34 -1.22 3.46
N LYS A 395 -35.20 -0.81 4.03
CA LYS A 395 -34.82 0.60 4.12
C LYS A 395 -34.59 1.23 2.75
N LEU A 396 -33.92 0.52 1.83
CA LEU A 396 -33.69 0.98 0.46
C LEU A 396 -35.01 1.20 -0.29
N LEU A 397 -35.97 0.27 -0.18
CA LEU A 397 -37.29 0.43 -0.78
C LEU A 397 -38.03 1.63 -0.19
N ALA A 398 -37.96 1.82 1.13
CA ALA A 398 -38.59 2.95 1.80
C ALA A 398 -37.98 4.30 1.40
N ASP A 399 -36.65 4.37 1.25
CA ASP A 399 -35.94 5.55 0.74
C ASP A 399 -36.36 5.89 -0.70
N HIS A 400 -36.49 4.87 -1.56
CA HIS A 400 -36.90 5.06 -2.94
C HIS A 400 -38.34 5.57 -3.04
N GLU A 401 -39.27 4.96 -2.32
CA GLU A 401 -40.68 5.40 -2.27
C GLU A 401 -40.82 6.82 -1.71
N TRP A 402 -40.05 7.14 -0.66
CA TRP A 402 -39.99 8.49 -0.09
C TRP A 402 -39.51 9.53 -1.12
N GLN A 403 -38.48 9.22 -1.90
CA GLN A 403 -37.97 10.11 -2.96
C GLN A 403 -38.97 10.31 -4.09
N GLN A 404 -39.66 9.24 -4.53
CA GLN A 404 -40.70 9.35 -5.56
C GLN A 404 -41.86 10.25 -5.10
N LEU A 405 -42.30 10.11 -3.84
CA LEU A 405 -43.37 10.95 -3.28
C LEU A 405 -42.97 12.44 -3.21
N LEU A 406 -41.70 12.75 -2.92
CA LEU A 406 -41.20 14.13 -2.85
C LEU A 406 -40.81 14.74 -4.20
N GLN A 407 -40.40 13.94 -5.18
CA GLN A 407 -40.11 14.44 -6.54
C GLN A 407 -41.40 14.76 -7.32
N ASN A 408 -42.46 14.00 -7.10
CA ASN A 408 -43.67 14.11 -7.90
C ASN A 408 -44.61 15.23 -7.43
N LYS A 409 -44.50 15.74 -6.18
CA LYS A 409 -45.38 16.78 -5.64
C LYS A 409 -44.66 17.69 -4.63
N SER A 410 -44.93 18.99 -4.69
CA SER A 410 -44.44 19.95 -3.67
C SER A 410 -45.06 19.65 -2.29
N PRO A 411 -44.41 19.98 -1.16
CA PRO A 411 -44.88 19.65 0.19
C PRO A 411 -46.32 20.11 0.53
N GLY A 412 -46.82 21.15 -0.14
CA GLY A 412 -48.20 21.66 0.01
C GLY A 412 -49.26 20.94 -0.83
N GLN A 413 -48.88 19.99 -1.69
CA GLN A 413 -49.77 19.27 -2.61
C GLN A 413 -49.98 17.79 -2.23
N LEU A 414 -49.42 17.37 -1.09
CA LEU A 414 -49.55 16.00 -0.59
C LEU A 414 -50.92 15.81 0.09
N THR A 415 -51.62 14.76 -0.30
CA THR A 415 -52.86 14.31 0.35
C THR A 415 -52.58 13.83 1.79
N GLU A 416 -53.60 13.80 2.65
CA GLU A 416 -53.46 13.28 4.03
C GLU A 416 -53.00 11.81 4.06
N GLY A 417 -53.39 11.00 3.06
CA GLY A 417 -52.88 9.63 2.89
C GLY A 417 -51.39 9.58 2.57
N GLU A 418 -50.90 10.44 1.68
CA GLU A 418 -49.48 10.54 1.34
C GLU A 418 -48.64 11.07 2.51
N LYS A 419 -49.17 12.01 3.31
CA LYS A 419 -48.50 12.48 4.53
C LYS A 419 -48.35 11.37 5.57
N LYS A 420 -49.40 10.57 5.77
CA LYS A 420 -49.35 9.40 6.67
C LYS A 420 -48.36 8.36 6.15
N ARG A 421 -48.33 8.10 4.84
CA ARG A 421 -47.35 7.20 4.22
C ARG A 421 -45.93 7.70 4.39
N LEU A 422 -45.69 9.00 4.25
CA LEU A 422 -44.38 9.59 4.56
C LEU A 422 -44.01 9.34 6.03
N GLN A 423 -44.89 9.58 7.00
CA GLN A 423 -44.60 9.28 8.41
C GLN A 423 -44.24 7.81 8.65
N GLU A 424 -44.94 6.87 8.01
CA GLU A 424 -44.63 5.44 8.05
C GLU A 424 -43.25 5.14 7.43
N LEU A 425 -42.96 5.68 6.25
CA LEU A 425 -41.66 5.56 5.59
C LEU A 425 -40.53 6.17 6.44
N GLN A 426 -40.78 7.28 7.13
CA GLN A 426 -39.81 7.89 8.03
C GLN A 426 -39.46 6.97 9.20
N SER A 427 -40.44 6.22 9.73
CA SER A 427 -40.19 5.22 10.77
C SER A 427 -39.31 4.07 10.26
N LEU A 428 -39.58 3.55 9.06
CA LEU A 428 -38.80 2.48 8.41
C LEU A 428 -37.38 2.93 8.06
N ARG A 429 -37.20 4.20 7.67
CA ARG A 429 -35.89 4.80 7.37
C ARG A 429 -35.03 5.03 8.62
N ASN A 430 -35.68 5.24 9.77
CA ASN A 430 -35.03 5.49 11.07
C ASN A 430 -34.69 4.22 11.85
N ILE A 431 -35.03 3.03 11.36
CA ILE A 431 -34.58 1.77 11.95
C ILE A 431 -33.05 1.76 11.89
N LYS A 432 -32.41 1.82 13.07
CA LYS A 432 -30.97 1.63 13.20
C LYS A 432 -30.67 0.18 12.81
N SER A 433 -29.81 0.01 11.81
CA SER A 433 -29.15 -1.26 11.57
C SER A 433 -28.23 -1.54 12.76
N ASP A 434 -28.70 -2.33 13.72
CA ASP A 434 -27.84 -2.86 14.77
C ASP A 434 -26.83 -3.81 14.13
N ASN A 435 -25.56 -3.39 14.26
CA ASN A 435 -24.29 -3.98 13.84
C ASN A 435 -24.21 -4.64 12.46
#